data_AF-A0A1B7MGL8-F1
#
_entry.id   AF-A0A1B7MGL8-F1
#
_cell.length_a   1.000
_cell.length_b   1.000
_cell.length_c   1.000
_cell.angle_alpha   90.00
_cell.angle_beta   90.00
_cell.angle_gamma   90.00
#
_symmetry.space_group_name_H-M   'P 1'
#
loop_
_entity.id
_entity.type
_entity.pdbx_description
1 polymer ?
#
loop_
_entity_poly.entity_id
_entity_poly.type
_entity_poly.pdbx_seq_one_letter_code
_entity_poly.pdbx_strand_id
1 'polypeptide(L)'
;MRGDRAIREKRLHLGSIKEHTVYEGELVGMILAVELLREERARGTMALGVDNQAAIRATGAFNSKPGHYLMDLFHDDLRKLIPTHDRRKLVVRWTPGHLNIPGNEAADEQAKLAARGDNSETHLLPKSLRKNDNTPITLPISKSALNQQFNKRIRNEANSMMRMSPRFPLLRKIDPLAPSKHFSLLVAKLPRRHSSLLFQLRTGHIPLNKHLHRITKAPSPIC
;
A
#
# COMPACT_ATOMS: atom_id res chain seq x y z
N MET A 1 2.37 18.66 17.09
CA MET A 1 1.59 18.74 18.35
C MET A 1 2.46 19.35 19.45
N ARG A 2 1.90 20.17 20.36
CA ARG A 2 2.49 20.38 21.69
C ARG A 2 1.42 19.97 22.70
N GLY A 3 1.67 18.90 23.47
CA GLY A 3 0.60 18.18 24.15
C GLY A 3 -0.41 17.62 23.16
N ASP A 4 -1.69 17.78 23.43
CA ASP A 4 -2.80 17.23 22.62
C ASP A 4 -3.32 18.18 21.54
N ARG A 5 -2.66 19.33 21.33
CA ARG A 5 -3.12 20.32 20.34
C ARG A 5 -2.25 20.34 19.08
N ALA A 6 -2.92 20.31 17.93
CA ALA A 6 -2.31 20.62 16.63
C ALA A 6 -2.08 22.14 16.54
N ILE A 7 -0.81 22.53 16.32
CA ILE A 7 -0.39 23.94 16.30
C ILE A 7 -0.10 24.41 14.87
N ARG A 8 0.35 23.49 14.03
CA ARG A 8 0.56 23.72 12.61
C ARG A 8 0.25 22.44 11.85
N GLU A 9 -0.13 22.63 10.61
CA GLU A 9 -0.49 21.57 9.67
C GLU A 9 0.09 21.91 8.29
N LYS A 10 0.44 20.86 7.54
CA LYS A 10 0.79 20.95 6.14
C LYS A 10 0.14 19.79 5.40
N ARG A 11 -0.34 20.08 4.19
CA ARG A 11 -1.06 19.15 3.32
C ARG A 11 -0.47 19.22 1.92
N LEU A 12 -0.30 18.05 1.31
CA LEU A 12 0.03 17.93 -0.10
C LEU A 12 -0.81 16.81 -0.70
N HIS A 13 -1.54 17.13 -1.76
CA HIS A 13 -2.29 16.19 -2.58
C HIS A 13 -1.34 15.53 -3.56
N LEU A 14 -1.14 14.22 -3.41
CA LEU A 14 -0.26 13.46 -4.28
C LEU A 14 -0.93 13.12 -5.61
N GLY A 15 -2.25 12.98 -5.63
CA GLY A 15 -3.02 12.45 -6.76
C GLY A 15 -3.94 11.31 -6.30
N SER A 16 -4.41 10.52 -7.25
CA SER A 16 -5.36 9.44 -6.98
C SER A 16 -4.67 8.15 -6.50
N ILE A 17 -5.46 7.23 -5.93
CA ILE A 17 -5.01 5.87 -5.57
C ILE A 17 -4.55 5.02 -6.77
N LYS A 18 -4.81 5.48 -8.00
CA LYS A 18 -4.30 4.84 -9.23
C LYS A 18 -2.86 5.27 -9.52
N GLU A 19 -2.45 6.42 -9.01
CA GLU A 19 -1.15 7.02 -9.27
C GLU A 19 -0.19 6.83 -8.09
N HIS A 20 -0.70 6.92 -6.87
CA HIS A 20 0.11 6.86 -5.65
C HIS A 20 -0.44 5.86 -4.64
N THR A 21 0.47 5.36 -3.80
CA THR A 21 0.18 4.41 -2.73
C THR A 21 0.08 5.11 -1.38
N VAL A 22 -0.62 4.49 -0.42
CA VAL A 22 -0.63 4.94 0.99
C VAL A 22 0.78 5.10 1.53
N TYR A 23 1.68 4.17 1.18
CA TYR A 23 3.10 4.24 1.56
C TYR A 23 3.80 5.53 1.09
N GLU A 24 3.55 5.99 -0.14
CA GLU A 24 4.12 7.25 -0.62
C GLU A 24 3.48 8.46 0.08
N GLY A 25 2.19 8.39 0.39
CA GLY A 25 1.50 9.39 1.22
C GLY A 25 2.16 9.55 2.60
N GLU A 26 2.47 8.43 3.26
CA GLU A 26 3.18 8.43 4.54
C GLU A 26 4.57 9.07 4.44
N LEU A 27 5.36 8.72 3.41
CA LEU A 27 6.68 9.31 3.21
C LEU A 27 6.59 10.83 2.97
N VAL A 28 5.62 11.30 2.17
CA VAL A 28 5.37 12.73 1.99
C VAL A 28 4.96 13.38 3.31
N GLY A 29 4.10 12.75 4.10
CA GLY A 29 3.73 13.21 5.44
C GLY A 29 4.95 13.42 6.35
N MET A 30 5.91 12.49 6.31
CA MET A 30 7.17 12.62 7.05
C MET A 30 8.02 13.81 6.57
N ILE A 31 8.10 14.07 5.25
CA ILE A 31 8.80 15.23 4.70
C ILE A 31 8.14 16.53 5.17
N LEU A 32 6.80 16.60 5.12
CA LEU A 32 6.04 17.76 5.61
C LEU A 32 6.23 17.97 7.12
N ALA A 33 6.34 16.89 7.90
CA ALA A 33 6.61 16.97 9.33
C ALA A 33 8.02 17.55 9.63
N VAL A 34 9.04 17.17 8.86
CA VAL A 34 10.40 17.74 9.00
C VAL A 34 10.40 19.24 8.70
N GLU A 35 9.64 19.67 7.69
CA GLU A 35 9.46 21.09 7.37
C GLU A 35 8.77 21.85 8.52
N LEU A 36 7.72 21.28 9.10
CA LEU A 36 7.07 21.86 10.29
C LEU A 36 8.04 22.00 11.46
N LEU A 37 8.90 21.00 11.71
CA LEU A 37 9.93 21.08 12.74
C LEU A 37 10.95 22.19 12.45
N ARG A 38 11.27 22.42 11.17
CA ARG A 38 12.16 23.51 10.74
C ARG A 38 11.54 24.88 11.01
N GLU A 39 10.28 25.08 10.63
CA GLU A 39 9.55 26.33 10.84
C GLU A 39 9.38 26.68 12.32
N GLU A 40 9.08 25.68 13.14
CA GLU A 40 8.94 25.82 14.60
C GLU A 40 10.29 26.02 15.31
N ARG A 41 11.41 25.99 14.58
CA ARG A 41 12.77 26.06 15.12
C ARG A 41 12.96 25.05 16.27
N ALA A 42 12.44 23.84 16.08
CA ALA A 42 12.42 22.81 17.11
C ALA A 42 13.82 22.53 17.67
N ARG A 43 13.91 22.41 19.00
CA ARG A 43 15.17 22.22 19.75
C ARG A 43 15.13 20.92 20.54
N GLY A 44 16.29 20.37 20.84
CA GLY A 44 16.43 19.14 21.63
C GLY A 44 15.95 17.89 20.90
N THR A 45 15.32 16.98 21.63
CA THR A 45 14.82 15.71 21.07
C THR A 45 13.39 15.89 20.57
N MET A 46 13.18 15.62 19.29
CA MET A 46 11.89 15.63 18.61
C MET A 46 11.41 14.19 18.39
N ALA A 47 10.10 13.97 18.46
CA ALA A 47 9.49 12.68 18.18
C ALA A 47 8.60 12.79 16.94
N LEU A 48 8.74 11.84 16.01
CA LEU A 48 7.87 11.66 14.85
C LEU A 48 7.12 10.34 15.00
N GLY A 49 5.81 10.41 15.22
CA GLY A 49 4.95 9.23 15.21
C GLY A 49 4.57 8.86 13.79
N VAL A 50 4.69 7.57 13.45
CA VAL A 50 4.32 7.03 12.13
C VAL A 50 3.58 5.70 12.38
N ASP A 51 2.45 5.48 11.72
CA ASP A 51 1.68 4.24 11.89
C ASP A 51 2.04 3.16 10.86
N ASN A 52 2.62 3.58 9.73
CA ASN A 52 3.08 2.69 8.70
C ASN A 52 4.46 2.10 9.02
N GLN A 53 4.47 0.85 9.48
CA GLN A 53 5.70 0.10 9.76
C GLN A 53 6.63 -0.01 8.55
N ALA A 54 6.11 0.00 7.31
CA ALA A 54 6.97 -0.02 6.13
C ALA A 54 7.74 1.29 5.98
N ALA A 55 7.10 2.44 6.25
CA ALA A 55 7.75 3.75 6.25
C ALA A 55 8.84 3.83 7.34
N ILE A 56 8.56 3.31 8.54
CA ILE A 56 9.56 3.25 9.62
C ILE A 56 10.76 2.38 9.21
N ARG A 57 10.52 1.19 8.69
CA ARG A 57 11.62 0.31 8.23
C ARG A 57 12.42 0.93 7.10
N ALA A 58 11.78 1.71 6.23
CA ALA A 58 12.45 2.42 5.15
C ALA A 58 13.43 3.47 5.66
N THR A 59 13.19 4.05 6.84
CA THR A 59 14.12 5.05 7.42
C THR A 59 15.52 4.51 7.71
N GLY A 60 15.66 3.19 7.91
CA GLY A 60 16.95 2.53 8.12
C GLY A 60 17.42 1.70 6.92
N ALA A 61 16.69 1.69 5.80
CA ALA A 61 16.95 0.82 4.67
C ALA A 61 17.46 1.61 3.46
N PHE A 62 18.62 1.22 2.92
CA PHE A 62 19.24 1.84 1.74
C PHE A 62 18.91 1.13 0.40
N ASN A 63 17.74 0.48 0.32
CA ASN A 63 17.38 -0.37 -0.81
C ASN A 63 16.49 0.37 -1.80
N SER A 64 16.91 0.47 -3.06
CA SER A 64 16.16 1.12 -4.15
C SER A 64 14.84 0.40 -4.48
N LYS A 65 13.76 0.79 -3.81
CA LYS A 65 12.38 0.35 -4.08
C LYS A 65 11.57 1.48 -4.73
N PRO A 66 10.43 1.19 -5.39
CA PRO A 66 9.52 2.24 -5.83
C PRO A 66 9.16 3.18 -4.66
N GLY A 67 9.24 4.50 -4.90
CA GLY A 67 9.04 5.53 -3.87
C GLY A 67 10.28 5.85 -3.02
N HIS A 68 11.43 5.17 -3.20
CA HIS A 68 12.64 5.43 -2.41
C HIS A 68 13.17 6.86 -2.56
N TYR A 69 12.96 7.50 -3.71
CA TYR A 69 13.34 8.90 -3.90
C TYR A 69 12.70 9.84 -2.86
N LEU A 70 11.49 9.53 -2.35
CA LEU A 70 10.87 10.30 -1.26
C LEU A 70 11.62 10.11 0.06
N MET A 71 12.17 8.91 0.28
CA MET A 71 13.03 8.63 1.43
C MET A 71 14.34 9.42 1.33
N ASP A 72 14.90 9.53 0.12
CA ASP A 72 16.08 10.36 -0.15
C ASP A 72 15.79 11.83 0.13
N LEU A 73 14.65 12.36 -0.32
CA LEU A 73 14.19 13.72 0.01
C LEU A 73 14.03 13.92 1.52
N PHE A 74 13.42 12.96 2.23
CA PHE A 74 13.29 13.00 3.68
C PHE A 74 14.67 13.05 4.36
N HIS A 75 15.61 12.20 3.95
CA HIS A 75 16.97 12.18 4.50
C HIS A 75 17.75 13.46 4.19
N ASP A 76 17.58 14.04 3.00
CA ASP A 76 18.15 15.33 2.63
C ASP A 76 17.61 16.45 3.52
N ASP A 77 16.29 16.52 3.70
CA ASP A 77 15.66 17.56 4.53
C ASP A 77 15.97 17.38 6.01
N LEU A 78 16.08 16.13 6.47
CA LEU A 78 16.53 15.83 7.83
C LEU A 78 17.99 16.23 8.06
N ARG A 79 18.90 16.01 7.10
CA ARG A 79 20.30 16.46 7.19
C ARG A 79 20.43 17.98 7.22
N LYS A 80 19.55 18.70 6.52
CA LYS A 80 19.47 20.17 6.60
C LYS A 80 18.94 20.63 7.96
N LEU A 81 17.94 19.91 8.51
CA LEU A 81 17.37 20.24 9.82
C LEU A 81 18.34 19.93 10.96
N ILE A 82 19.03 18.80 10.91
CA ILE A 82 19.95 18.29 11.95
C ILE A 82 21.31 17.99 11.29
N PRO A 83 22.19 19.00 11.11
CA PRO A 83 23.52 18.81 10.58
C PRO A 83 24.41 17.93 11.47
N THR A 84 25.54 17.48 10.94
CA THR A 84 26.54 16.73 11.70
C THR A 84 26.99 17.55 12.93
N HIS A 85 27.07 16.91 14.10
CA HIS A 85 27.37 17.53 15.40
C HIS A 85 26.30 18.46 15.99
N ASP A 86 25.07 18.45 15.45
CA ASP A 86 23.94 19.11 16.11
C ASP A 86 23.52 18.36 17.39
N ARG A 87 23.06 19.09 18.40
CA ARG A 87 22.52 18.52 19.66
C ARG A 87 21.09 18.01 19.50
N ARG A 88 20.40 18.40 18.43
CA ARG A 88 19.04 17.96 18.11
C ARG A 88 19.03 16.48 17.70
N LYS A 89 17.95 15.79 18.05
CA LYS A 89 17.73 14.38 17.69
C LYS A 89 16.30 14.18 17.23
N LEU A 90 16.10 13.50 16.11
CA LEU A 90 14.78 13.04 15.69
C LEU A 90 14.63 11.56 16.03
N VAL A 91 13.60 11.22 16.81
CA VAL A 91 13.23 9.84 17.14
C VAL A 91 11.96 9.50 16.38
N VAL A 92 12.05 8.58 15.42
CA VAL A 92 10.88 8.03 14.73
C VAL A 92 10.32 6.89 15.58
N ARG A 93 9.05 6.96 15.95
CA ARG A 93 8.37 5.93 16.75
C ARG A 93 7.17 5.38 16.01
N TRP A 94 6.97 4.07 16.15
CA TRP A 94 5.73 3.47 15.70
C TRP A 94 4.59 3.90 16.61
N THR A 95 3.52 4.41 15.98
CA THR A 95 2.28 4.79 16.66
C THR A 95 1.17 3.91 16.10
N PRO A 96 0.39 3.20 16.93
CA PRO A 96 -0.72 2.42 16.41
C PRO A 96 -1.80 3.32 15.83
N GLY A 97 -2.20 3.04 14.58
CA GLY A 97 -3.34 3.69 13.95
C GLY A 97 -4.66 3.32 14.63
N HIS A 98 -5.65 4.20 14.56
CA HIS A 98 -7.03 4.00 15.04
C HIS A 98 -7.19 3.67 16.54
N LEU A 99 -6.23 4.07 17.39
CA LEU A 99 -6.33 3.95 18.86
C LEU A 99 -6.62 5.29 19.55
N ASN A 100 -7.28 6.23 18.88
CA ASN A 100 -7.65 7.53 19.41
C ASN A 100 -6.49 8.34 20.02
N ILE A 101 -5.30 8.23 19.42
CA ILE A 101 -4.14 9.03 19.81
C ILE A 101 -4.31 10.40 19.14
N PRO A 102 -4.47 11.51 19.90
CA PRO A 102 -4.87 12.79 19.32
C PRO A 102 -3.97 13.28 18.19
N GLY A 103 -2.65 13.07 18.33
CA GLY A 103 -1.68 13.44 17.30
C GLY A 103 -1.77 12.60 16.02
N ASN A 104 -2.09 11.31 16.14
CA ASN A 104 -2.25 10.43 14.99
C ASN A 104 -3.56 10.75 14.27
N GLU A 105 -4.65 10.91 15.01
CA GLU A 105 -5.95 11.26 14.44
C GLU A 105 -5.91 12.61 13.74
N ALA A 106 -5.24 13.62 14.33
CA ALA A 106 -5.04 14.90 13.69
C ALA A 106 -4.27 14.74 12.37
N ALA A 107 -3.20 13.95 12.33
CA ALA A 107 -2.45 13.69 11.10
C ALA A 107 -3.30 12.96 10.04
N ASP A 108 -4.09 11.96 10.46
CA ASP A 108 -5.00 11.22 9.57
C ASP A 108 -6.06 12.13 8.94
N GLU A 109 -6.64 13.05 9.72
CA GLU A 109 -7.59 14.03 9.19
C GLU A 109 -6.94 14.96 8.16
N GLN A 110 -5.71 15.43 8.42
CA GLN A 110 -4.97 16.23 7.44
C GLN A 110 -4.68 15.44 6.16
N ALA A 111 -4.33 14.16 6.28
CA ALA A 111 -4.12 13.29 5.14
C ALA A 111 -5.42 13.06 4.33
N LYS A 112 -6.57 12.93 5.00
CA LYS A 112 -7.89 12.82 4.34
C LYS A 112 -8.26 14.09 3.60
N LEU A 113 -8.02 15.27 4.18
CA LEU A 113 -8.22 16.56 3.52
C LEU A 113 -7.32 16.68 2.29
N ALA A 114 -6.04 16.37 2.43
CA ALA A 114 -5.08 16.34 1.33
C ALA A 114 -5.54 15.40 0.20
N ALA A 115 -6.04 14.20 0.54
CA ALA A 115 -6.56 13.25 -0.45
C ALA A 115 -7.79 13.78 -1.22
N ARG A 116 -8.53 14.74 -0.67
CA ARG A 116 -9.66 15.42 -1.32
C ARG A 116 -9.24 16.63 -2.16
N GLY A 117 -7.95 16.94 -2.21
CA GLY A 117 -7.38 18.05 -2.98
C GLY A 117 -7.12 19.33 -2.18
N ASP A 118 -7.34 19.32 -0.86
CA ASP A 118 -6.98 20.44 0.01
C ASP A 118 -5.47 20.48 0.22
N ASN A 119 -4.83 21.48 -0.39
CA ASN A 119 -3.38 21.67 -0.36
C ASN A 119 -3.02 22.84 0.54
N SER A 120 -1.91 22.72 1.26
CA SER A 120 -1.25 23.91 1.79
C SER A 120 -0.75 24.78 0.66
N GLU A 121 -0.68 26.08 0.92
CA GLU A 121 -0.14 27.04 -0.05
C GLU A 121 1.27 26.64 -0.49
N THR A 122 1.54 26.70 -1.78
CA THR A 122 2.77 26.16 -2.35
C THR A 122 4.03 26.76 -1.74
N HIS A 123 4.00 28.05 -1.42
CA HIS A 123 5.15 28.74 -0.83
C HIS A 123 5.50 28.21 0.58
N LEU A 124 4.55 27.58 1.27
CA LEU A 124 4.72 26.92 2.56
C LEU A 124 5.21 25.47 2.40
N LEU A 125 5.21 24.89 1.21
CA LEU A 125 5.70 23.53 1.01
C LEU A 125 7.24 23.47 1.08
N PRO A 126 7.81 22.32 1.48
CA PRO A 126 9.26 22.11 1.45
C PRO A 126 9.83 22.34 0.05
N LYS A 127 11.05 22.90 -0.05
CA LYS A 127 11.71 23.12 -1.36
C LYS A 127 11.84 21.83 -2.17
N SER A 128 12.01 20.68 -1.50
CA SER A 128 12.07 19.33 -2.08
C SER A 128 10.78 18.92 -2.80
N LEU A 129 9.64 19.54 -2.45
CA LEU A 129 8.31 19.26 -3.00
C LEU A 129 7.78 20.41 -3.87
N ARG A 130 8.67 21.30 -4.33
CA ARG A 130 8.35 22.44 -5.21
C ARG A 130 9.21 22.42 -6.45
N LYS A 131 8.68 22.93 -7.55
CA LYS A 131 9.42 23.26 -8.76
C LYS A 131 10.12 24.62 -8.61
N ASN A 132 11.04 24.92 -9.54
CA ASN A 132 11.78 26.19 -9.55
C ASN A 132 10.88 27.43 -9.73
N ASP A 133 9.72 27.26 -10.36
CA ASP A 133 8.68 28.29 -10.54
C ASP A 133 7.75 28.44 -9.31
N ASN A 134 8.08 27.79 -8.18
CA ASN A 134 7.30 27.79 -6.96
C ASN A 134 5.88 27.18 -7.11
N THR A 135 5.70 26.24 -8.04
CA THR A 135 4.53 25.35 -8.13
C THR A 135 4.80 24.01 -7.42
N PRO A 136 3.77 23.25 -6.97
CA PRO A 136 3.98 21.95 -6.36
C PRO A 136 4.62 20.97 -7.35
N ILE A 137 5.53 20.12 -6.87
CA ILE A 137 6.10 19.08 -7.73
C ILE A 137 5.02 18.07 -8.13
N THR A 138 5.03 17.65 -9.39
CA THR A 138 4.27 16.49 -9.82
C THR A 138 5.10 15.26 -9.54
N LEU A 139 4.65 14.43 -8.59
CA LEU A 139 5.36 13.20 -8.24
C LEU A 139 5.28 12.18 -9.40
N PRO A 140 6.34 11.42 -9.69
CA PRO A 140 6.27 10.33 -10.66
C PRO A 140 5.20 9.30 -10.28
N ILE A 141 4.45 8.81 -11.26
CA ILE A 141 3.44 7.77 -11.05
C ILE A 141 4.10 6.52 -10.46
N SER A 142 3.52 5.99 -9.39
CA SER A 142 4.05 4.86 -8.68
C SER A 142 3.92 3.57 -9.48
N LYS A 143 5.06 2.93 -9.76
CA LYS A 143 5.10 1.55 -10.30
C LYS A 143 4.29 0.59 -9.42
N SER A 144 4.29 0.79 -8.10
CA SER A 144 3.52 -0.03 -7.16
C SER A 144 2.02 0.18 -7.32
N ALA A 145 1.55 1.42 -7.49
CA ALA A 145 0.14 1.71 -7.75
C ALA A 145 -0.33 1.12 -9.08
N LEU A 146 0.45 1.29 -10.15
CA LEU A 146 0.18 0.69 -11.46
C LEU A 146 0.06 -0.83 -11.38
N ASN A 147 1.00 -1.50 -10.72
CA ASN A 147 0.96 -2.95 -10.52
C ASN A 147 -0.28 -3.37 -9.71
N GLN A 148 -0.68 -2.62 -8.69
CA GLN A 148 -1.89 -2.91 -7.92
C GLN A 148 -3.15 -2.79 -8.78
N GLN A 149 -3.25 -1.75 -9.60
CA GLN A 149 -4.36 -1.54 -10.52
C GLN A 149 -4.44 -2.68 -11.56
N PHE A 150 -3.32 -3.00 -12.21
CA PHE A 150 -3.25 -4.07 -13.19
C PHE A 150 -3.65 -5.41 -12.56
N ASN A 151 -3.07 -5.77 -11.42
CA ASN A 151 -3.41 -7.01 -10.73
C ASN A 151 -4.87 -7.06 -10.25
N LYS A 152 -5.45 -5.92 -9.86
CA LYS A 152 -6.89 -5.84 -9.52
C LYS A 152 -7.76 -6.13 -10.74
N ARG A 153 -7.41 -5.55 -11.90
CA ARG A 153 -8.11 -5.80 -13.17
C ARG A 153 -8.05 -7.28 -13.55
N ILE A 154 -6.85 -7.86 -13.60
CA ILE A 154 -6.65 -9.28 -13.94
C ILE A 154 -7.42 -10.19 -12.97
N ARG A 155 -7.43 -9.88 -11.66
CA ARG A 155 -8.22 -10.65 -10.69
C ARG A 155 -9.71 -10.56 -10.95
N ASN A 156 -10.23 -9.37 -11.27
CA ASN A 156 -11.66 -9.19 -11.55
C ASN A 156 -12.07 -9.95 -12.82
N GLU A 157 -11.26 -9.86 -13.88
CA GLU A 157 -11.48 -10.59 -15.13
C GLU A 157 -11.44 -12.12 -14.89
N ALA A 158 -10.41 -12.61 -14.20
CA ALA A 158 -10.30 -14.03 -13.85
C ALA A 158 -11.49 -14.52 -13.00
N ASN A 159 -11.94 -13.73 -12.03
CA ASN A 159 -13.11 -14.06 -11.21
C ASN A 159 -14.39 -14.09 -12.05
N SER A 160 -14.55 -13.16 -12.98
CA SER A 160 -15.70 -13.12 -13.89
C SER A 160 -15.72 -14.35 -14.81
N MET A 161 -14.59 -14.65 -15.46
CA MET A 161 -14.43 -15.85 -16.30
C MET A 161 -14.72 -17.12 -15.51
N MET A 162 -14.24 -17.22 -14.28
CA MET A 162 -14.48 -18.39 -13.44
C MET A 162 -15.96 -18.55 -13.10
N ARG A 163 -16.66 -17.47 -12.80
CA ARG A 163 -18.11 -17.47 -12.50
C ARG A 163 -18.97 -17.85 -13.71
N MET A 164 -18.55 -17.47 -14.92
CA MET A 164 -19.23 -17.84 -16.17
C MET A 164 -18.99 -19.30 -16.58
N SER A 165 -18.04 -19.99 -15.96
CA SER A 165 -17.75 -21.39 -16.28
C SER A 165 -18.96 -22.30 -15.94
N PRO A 166 -19.34 -23.24 -16.82
CA PRO A 166 -20.33 -24.27 -16.51
C PRO A 166 -19.99 -25.13 -15.28
N ARG A 167 -18.73 -25.12 -14.84
CA ARG A 167 -18.25 -25.86 -13.68
C ARG A 167 -18.32 -25.09 -12.37
N PHE A 168 -18.54 -23.77 -12.43
CA PHE A 168 -18.62 -22.93 -11.25
C PHE A 168 -19.66 -23.41 -10.23
N PRO A 169 -20.87 -23.88 -10.62
CA PRO A 169 -21.84 -24.39 -9.65
C PRO A 169 -21.31 -25.57 -8.83
N LEU A 170 -20.56 -26.49 -9.46
CA LEU A 170 -19.95 -27.62 -8.75
C LEU A 170 -18.85 -27.15 -7.79
N LEU A 171 -17.98 -26.26 -8.27
CA LEU A 171 -16.93 -25.70 -7.43
C LEU A 171 -17.51 -24.96 -6.22
N ARG A 172 -18.54 -24.14 -6.42
CA ARG A 172 -19.18 -23.34 -5.36
C ARG A 172 -19.88 -24.20 -4.30
N LYS A 173 -20.38 -25.39 -4.67
CA LYS A 173 -20.91 -26.36 -3.70
C LYS A 173 -19.84 -26.87 -2.73
N ILE A 174 -18.60 -27.01 -3.21
CA ILE A 174 -17.47 -27.52 -2.41
C ILE A 174 -16.74 -26.38 -1.69
N ASP A 175 -16.60 -25.24 -2.35
CA ASP A 175 -15.95 -24.04 -1.84
C ASP A 175 -16.88 -22.83 -2.00
N PRO A 176 -17.71 -22.53 -0.97
CA PRO A 176 -18.67 -21.44 -1.02
C PRO A 176 -18.04 -20.06 -1.25
N LEU A 177 -16.75 -19.91 -0.92
CA LEU A 177 -16.00 -18.67 -1.09
C LEU A 177 -15.37 -18.54 -2.48
N ALA A 178 -15.48 -19.53 -3.36
CA ALA A 178 -14.92 -19.45 -4.71
C ALA A 178 -15.65 -18.41 -5.58
N PRO A 179 -14.94 -17.68 -6.47
CA PRO A 179 -13.49 -17.66 -6.63
C PRO A 179 -12.81 -16.81 -5.55
N SER A 180 -11.83 -17.38 -4.83
CA SER A 180 -11.04 -16.65 -3.84
C SER A 180 -9.61 -17.17 -3.74
N LYS A 181 -8.76 -16.41 -3.03
CA LYS A 181 -7.39 -16.81 -2.71
C LYS A 181 -7.31 -17.99 -1.74
N HIS A 182 -8.42 -18.36 -1.11
CA HIS A 182 -8.44 -19.38 -0.06
C HIS A 182 -7.89 -20.73 -0.55
N PHE A 183 -8.32 -21.16 -1.75
CA PHE A 183 -7.79 -22.39 -2.35
C PHE A 183 -6.26 -22.33 -2.54
N SER A 184 -5.74 -21.21 -3.09
CA SER A 184 -4.30 -21.03 -3.28
C SER A 184 -3.51 -21.09 -1.98
N LEU A 185 -4.06 -20.55 -0.88
CA LEU A 185 -3.45 -20.62 0.45
C LEU A 185 -3.46 -22.05 1.00
N LEU A 186 -4.60 -22.74 0.84
CA LEU A 186 -4.78 -24.12 1.30
C LEU A 186 -3.78 -25.08 0.64
N VAL A 187 -3.53 -24.90 -0.66
CA VAL A 187 -2.62 -25.77 -1.41
C VAL A 187 -1.18 -25.26 -1.48
N ALA A 188 -0.85 -24.14 -0.81
CA ALA A 188 0.45 -23.48 -0.94
C ALA A 188 1.64 -24.37 -0.55
N LYS A 189 1.44 -25.30 0.39
CA LYS A 189 2.47 -26.25 0.85
C LYS A 189 2.44 -27.59 0.11
N LEU A 190 1.49 -27.81 -0.79
CA LEU A 190 1.34 -29.07 -1.50
C LEU A 190 2.19 -29.08 -2.78
N PRO A 191 2.73 -30.25 -3.19
CA PRO A 191 3.31 -30.39 -4.52
C PRO A 191 2.30 -30.02 -5.59
N ARG A 192 2.77 -29.35 -6.66
CA ARG A 192 1.93 -28.86 -7.77
C ARG A 192 0.98 -29.94 -8.33
N ARG A 193 1.44 -31.19 -8.40
CA ARG A 193 0.63 -32.34 -8.84
C ARG A 193 -0.62 -32.54 -7.97
N HIS A 194 -0.50 -32.47 -6.65
CA HIS A 194 -1.61 -32.67 -5.72
C HIS A 194 -2.57 -31.47 -5.78
N SER A 195 -2.04 -30.25 -5.85
CA SER A 195 -2.85 -29.04 -6.01
C SER A 195 -3.68 -29.08 -7.30
N SER A 196 -3.09 -29.57 -8.40
CA SER A 196 -3.80 -29.75 -9.67
C SER A 196 -4.89 -30.80 -9.58
N LEU A 197 -4.60 -31.97 -9.01
CA LEU A 197 -5.59 -33.04 -8.79
C LEU A 197 -6.76 -32.57 -7.92
N LEU A 198 -6.49 -31.87 -6.82
CA LEU A 198 -7.52 -31.30 -5.95
C LEU A 198 -8.39 -30.29 -6.69
N PHE A 199 -7.80 -29.45 -7.55
CA PHE A 199 -8.56 -28.50 -8.36
C PHE A 199 -9.42 -29.22 -9.41
N GLN A 200 -8.89 -30.25 -10.07
CA GLN A 200 -9.62 -31.09 -11.02
C GLN A 200 -10.80 -31.80 -10.35
N LEU A 201 -10.62 -32.34 -9.15
CA LEU A 201 -11.70 -32.92 -8.34
C LEU A 201 -12.79 -31.89 -8.06
N ARG A 202 -12.42 -30.72 -7.55
CA ARG A 202 -13.37 -29.64 -7.20
C ARG A 202 -14.14 -29.09 -8.39
N THR A 203 -13.53 -29.08 -9.57
CA THR A 203 -14.16 -28.56 -10.80
C THR A 203 -14.78 -29.65 -11.69
N GLY A 204 -14.61 -30.93 -11.34
CA GLY A 204 -15.07 -32.07 -12.15
C GLY A 204 -14.29 -32.26 -13.46
N HIS A 205 -13.04 -31.81 -13.51
CA HIS A 205 -12.05 -32.01 -14.60
C HIS A 205 -11.05 -33.12 -14.29
N ILE A 206 -11.45 -34.09 -13.47
CA ILE A 206 -10.64 -35.27 -13.17
C ILE A 206 -10.94 -36.37 -14.20
N PRO A 207 -9.97 -37.18 -14.66
CA PRO A 207 -10.18 -38.28 -15.61
C PRO A 207 -10.91 -39.50 -14.99
N LEU A 208 -12.10 -39.27 -14.42
CA LEU A 208 -13.04 -40.32 -14.04
C LEU A 208 -14.01 -40.60 -15.19
N ASN A 209 -14.61 -41.79 -15.26
CA ASN A 209 -15.51 -42.22 -16.35
C ASN A 209 -16.59 -41.20 -16.68
N LYS A 210 -17.22 -40.58 -15.68
CA LYS A 210 -18.19 -39.49 -15.88
C LYS A 210 -17.64 -38.32 -16.70
N HIS A 211 -16.39 -37.91 -16.46
CA HIS A 211 -15.75 -36.83 -17.22
C HIS A 211 -15.31 -37.31 -18.61
N LEU A 212 -14.66 -38.48 -18.67
CA LEU A 212 -14.13 -39.05 -19.90
C LEU A 212 -15.24 -39.38 -20.90
N HIS A 213 -16.36 -39.93 -20.45
CA HIS A 213 -17.55 -40.18 -21.29
C HIS A 213 -18.11 -38.89 -21.87
N ARG A 214 -18.20 -37.82 -21.07
CA ARG A 214 -18.67 -36.50 -21.54
C ARG A 214 -17.81 -35.92 -22.66
N ILE A 215 -16.52 -36.27 -22.71
CA ILE A 215 -15.60 -35.83 -23.78
C ILE A 215 -15.34 -36.94 -24.81
N THR A 216 -16.17 -37.98 -24.82
CA THR A 216 -16.11 -39.08 -25.80
C THR A 216 -14.79 -39.87 -25.75
N LYS A 217 -14.21 -39.99 -24.55
CA LYS A 217 -12.99 -40.77 -24.26
C LYS A 217 -13.24 -42.03 -23.43
N ALA A 218 -14.47 -42.29 -23.03
CA ALA A 218 -14.90 -43.54 -22.39
C ALA A 218 -16.29 -43.95 -22.91
N PRO A 219 -16.59 -45.25 -23.02
CA PRO A 219 -17.86 -45.76 -23.57
C PRO A 219 -19.05 -45.59 -22.63
N SER A 220 -18.82 -45.45 -21.32
CA SER A 220 -19.86 -45.29 -20.29
C SER A 220 -19.44 -44.27 -19.23
N PRO A 221 -20.38 -43.50 -18.64
CA PRO A 221 -20.08 -42.58 -17.54
C PRO A 221 -19.96 -43.26 -16.18
N ILE A 222 -20.29 -44.55 -16.08
CA ILE A 222 -20.28 -45.35 -14.85
C ILE A 222 -19.02 -46.24 -14.86
N CYS A 223 -18.51 -46.55 -13.67
CA CYS A 223 -17.41 -47.52 -13.50
C CYS A 223 -17.88 -48.95 -13.75
#